data_AF-A0A9N9E1R9-F1
#
_entry.id   AF-A0A9N9E1R9-F1
#
_cell.length_a   1.000
_cell.length_b   1.000
_cell.length_c   1.000
_cell.angle_alpha   90.00
_cell.angle_beta   90.00
_cell.angle_gamma   90.00
#
_symmetry.space_group_name_H-M   'P 1'
#
loop_
_entity.id
_entity.type
_entity.pdbx_description
1 polymer ?
#
loop_
_entity_poly.entity_id
_entity_poly.type
_entity_poly.pdbx_seq_one_letter_code
_entity_poly.pdbx_strand_id
1 'polypeptide(L)'
;NLEPKPEIAKDYVSHQVFWERTKFQDPYTKDDREEFKKCDHECPDEEHYKIDKDSRQKPIKSYCTQKIFHSSLDPNSTPPNGIGYTSIDGHHFTCDNPTTSFHIIFVVDKSSSMSGRDCRPEFDDTKLECLKEHNNRLGSVYAAVYKFITKRNNFRKTRDVDTNSLILFDHSALVAYENESLSNPDALLEKMIKYKPTG
;
A
#
# COMPACT_ATOMS: atom_id res chain seq x y z
N ASN A 1 -11.02 11.55 -49.04
CA ASN A 1 -11.36 12.14 -47.73
C ASN A 1 -12.22 11.13 -46.99
N LEU A 2 -11.78 10.63 -45.85
CA LEU A 2 -12.55 9.66 -45.05
C LEU A 2 -13.24 10.45 -43.93
N GLU A 3 -14.51 10.77 -44.14
CA GLU A 3 -15.29 11.47 -43.13
C GLU A 3 -15.81 10.45 -42.10
N PRO A 4 -15.58 10.68 -40.79
CA PRO A 4 -16.10 9.79 -39.77
C PRO A 4 -17.62 9.87 -39.74
N LYS A 5 -18.29 8.71 -39.86
CA LYS A 5 -19.74 8.56 -39.67
C LYS A 5 -20.04 8.03 -38.26
N PRO A 6 -20.33 8.90 -37.28
CA PRO A 6 -20.49 8.50 -35.88
C PRO A 6 -21.78 7.72 -35.61
N GLU A 7 -22.82 7.90 -36.44
CA GLU A 7 -24.14 7.26 -36.28
C GLU A 7 -24.18 5.78 -36.67
N ILE A 8 -23.08 5.24 -37.19
CA ILE A 8 -23.01 3.85 -37.64
C ILE A 8 -22.19 3.07 -36.62
N ALA A 9 -22.82 2.08 -35.97
CA ALA A 9 -22.12 1.12 -35.13
C ALA A 9 -21.05 0.40 -35.98
N LYS A 10 -19.77 0.66 -35.68
CA LYS A 10 -18.65 0.03 -36.37
C LYS A 10 -18.37 -1.31 -35.69
N ASP A 11 -18.46 -2.41 -36.42
CA ASP A 11 -17.95 -3.69 -35.94
C ASP A 11 -16.40 -3.70 -36.01
N TYR A 12 -15.75 -4.40 -35.08
CA TYR A 12 -14.28 -4.52 -35.06
C TYR A 12 -13.74 -5.16 -36.35
N VAL A 13 -14.55 -6.02 -36.98
CA VAL A 13 -14.22 -6.74 -38.22
C VAL A 13 -14.11 -5.78 -39.43
N SER A 14 -14.96 -4.75 -39.55
CA SER A 14 -14.89 -3.78 -40.65
C SER A 14 -13.65 -2.90 -40.57
N HIS A 15 -13.12 -2.62 -39.37
CA HIS A 15 -11.95 -1.76 -39.22
C HIS A 15 -10.67 -2.42 -39.75
N GLN A 16 -10.43 -3.68 -39.40
CA GLN A 16 -9.28 -4.42 -39.93
C GLN A 16 -9.39 -4.57 -41.46
N VAL A 17 -10.56 -5.00 -41.96
CA VAL A 17 -10.79 -5.19 -43.40
C VAL A 17 -10.67 -3.86 -44.16
N PHE A 18 -11.08 -2.74 -43.58
CA PHE A 18 -10.93 -1.41 -44.17
C PHE A 18 -9.45 -1.02 -44.33
N TRP A 19 -8.64 -1.23 -43.30
CA TRP A 19 -7.20 -0.94 -43.36
C TRP A 19 -6.45 -1.84 -44.34
N GLU A 20 -6.81 -3.12 -44.40
CA GLU A 20 -6.27 -4.06 -45.39
C GLU A 20 -6.60 -3.64 -46.83
N ARG A 21 -7.87 -3.26 -47.10
CA ARG A 21 -8.31 -2.81 -48.43
C ARG A 21 -7.65 -1.50 -48.87
N THR A 22 -7.41 -0.59 -47.94
CA THR A 22 -6.70 0.67 -48.21
C THR A 22 -5.19 0.50 -48.30
N LYS A 23 -4.68 -0.73 -48.13
CA LYS A 23 -3.26 -1.08 -48.10
C LYS A 23 -2.49 -0.26 -47.07
N PHE A 24 -3.15 0.10 -45.99
CA PHE A 24 -2.52 0.83 -44.90
C PHE A 24 -1.40 -0.02 -44.31
N GLN A 25 -0.20 0.54 -44.28
CA GLN A 25 0.93 -0.04 -43.58
C GLN A 25 1.10 0.72 -42.28
N ASP A 26 1.08 -0.01 -41.18
CA ASP A 26 1.34 0.56 -39.87
C ASP A 26 2.75 1.15 -39.85
N PRO A 27 2.91 2.47 -39.61
CA PRO A 27 4.20 3.15 -39.64
C PRO A 27 5.09 2.77 -38.45
N TYR A 28 4.53 2.13 -37.41
CA TYR A 28 5.26 1.73 -36.23
C TYR A 28 6.04 0.44 -36.47
N THR A 29 7.19 0.34 -35.79
CA THR A 29 8.01 -0.86 -35.84
C THR A 29 7.28 -2.04 -35.20
N LYS A 30 7.77 -3.26 -35.44
CA LYS A 30 7.19 -4.44 -34.79
C LYS A 30 7.22 -4.31 -33.27
N ASP A 31 8.29 -3.76 -32.73
CA ASP A 31 8.50 -3.64 -31.29
C ASP A 31 7.55 -2.61 -30.68
N ASP A 32 7.41 -1.44 -31.31
CA ASP A 32 6.43 -0.42 -30.91
C ASP A 32 5.00 -0.99 -30.90
N ARG A 33 4.64 -1.77 -31.91
CA ARG A 33 3.31 -2.41 -31.99
C ARG A 33 3.10 -3.43 -30.88
N GLU A 34 4.12 -4.16 -30.44
CA GLU A 34 4.02 -5.07 -29.30
C GLU A 34 3.96 -4.31 -27.96
N GLU A 35 4.59 -3.15 -27.87
CA GLU A 35 4.49 -2.26 -26.71
C GLU A 35 3.08 -1.65 -26.59
N PHE A 36 2.54 -1.09 -27.67
CA PHE A 36 1.19 -0.50 -27.70
C PHE A 36 0.06 -1.51 -27.48
N LYS A 37 0.35 -2.81 -27.60
CA LYS A 37 -0.60 -3.87 -27.23
C LYS A 37 -0.71 -4.07 -25.72
N LYS A 38 0.18 -3.51 -24.91
CA LYS A 38 0.19 -3.68 -23.45
C LYS A 38 -0.67 -2.63 -22.75
N CYS A 39 -1.09 -2.97 -21.55
CA CYS A 39 -1.81 -2.07 -20.65
C CYS A 39 -0.88 -0.96 -20.16
N ASP A 40 -1.40 0.27 -20.15
CA ASP A 40 -0.70 1.49 -19.75
C ASP A 40 -0.75 1.75 -18.23
N HIS A 41 -1.31 0.83 -17.46
CA HIS A 41 -1.42 0.95 -16.01
C HIS A 41 -0.03 0.82 -15.34
N GLU A 42 0.35 1.84 -14.57
CA GLU A 42 1.67 1.98 -13.92
C GLU A 42 1.70 1.37 -12.52
N CYS A 43 2.83 0.76 -12.16
CA CYS A 43 3.08 0.28 -10.81
C CYS A 43 3.26 1.46 -9.85
N PRO A 44 2.58 1.48 -8.69
CA PRO A 44 2.60 2.60 -7.75
C PRO A 44 3.81 2.61 -6.82
N ASP A 45 4.79 1.71 -6.99
CA ASP A 45 5.99 1.67 -6.13
C ASP A 45 6.90 2.89 -6.37
N GLU A 46 7.29 3.58 -5.30
CA GLU A 46 8.18 4.74 -5.34
C GLU A 46 9.59 4.38 -5.83
N GLU A 47 10.02 3.12 -5.70
CA GLU A 47 11.30 2.65 -6.24
C GLU A 47 11.41 2.91 -7.76
N HIS A 48 10.28 2.89 -8.48
CA HIS A 48 10.24 3.16 -9.92
C HIS A 48 10.45 4.64 -10.29
N TYR A 49 10.35 5.55 -9.33
CA TYR A 49 10.46 6.99 -9.54
C TYR A 49 11.78 7.57 -9.01
N LYS A 50 12.62 6.76 -8.35
CA LYS A 50 13.93 7.19 -7.88
C LYS A 50 14.87 7.41 -9.06
N ILE A 51 15.37 8.64 -9.19
CA ILE A 51 16.45 9.00 -10.09
C ILE A 51 17.73 9.00 -9.24
N ASP A 52 18.70 8.17 -9.61
CA ASP A 52 20.04 8.27 -9.04
C ASP A 52 20.61 9.65 -9.38
N LYS A 53 21.04 10.42 -8.37
CA LYS A 53 21.49 11.81 -8.55
C LYS A 53 22.70 11.91 -9.48
N ASP A 54 23.46 10.83 -9.63
CA ASP A 54 24.62 10.75 -10.52
C ASP A 54 24.30 10.21 -11.92
N SER A 55 23.12 9.60 -12.11
CA SER A 55 22.70 9.03 -13.39
C SER A 55 21.70 9.96 -14.07
N ARG A 56 22.04 10.48 -15.26
CA ARG A 56 21.10 11.22 -16.13
C ARG A 56 19.99 10.35 -16.73
N GLN A 57 19.78 9.14 -16.19
CA GLN A 57 18.79 8.20 -16.67
C GLN A 57 17.41 8.53 -16.10
N LYS A 58 16.39 8.46 -16.95
CA LYS A 58 15.00 8.63 -16.53
C LYS A 58 14.60 7.48 -15.57
N PRO A 59 13.70 7.73 -14.62
CA PRO A 59 13.19 6.68 -13.74
C PRO A 59 12.63 5.51 -14.56
N ILE A 60 12.95 4.28 -14.14
CA ILE A 60 12.45 3.06 -14.80
C ILE A 60 11.06 2.76 -14.22
N LYS A 61 10.04 3.28 -14.90
CA LYS A 61 8.64 2.95 -14.63
C LYS A 61 8.39 1.46 -14.87
N SER A 62 7.54 0.86 -14.05
CA SER A 62 7.01 -0.50 -14.25
C SER A 62 5.54 -0.41 -14.65
N TYR A 63 5.12 -1.23 -15.61
CA TYR A 63 3.77 -1.23 -16.17
C TYR A 63 3.14 -2.62 -16.13
N CYS A 64 1.82 -2.66 -16.25
CA CYS A 64 1.08 -3.90 -16.38
C CYS A 64 1.54 -4.69 -17.61
N THR A 65 1.80 -5.98 -17.42
CA THR A 65 2.28 -6.88 -18.49
C THR A 65 1.16 -7.48 -19.33
N GLN A 66 -0.10 -7.22 -18.98
CA GLN A 66 -1.26 -7.71 -19.72
C GLN A 66 -1.54 -6.89 -20.99
N LYS A 67 -2.41 -7.41 -21.85
CA LYS A 67 -2.87 -6.70 -23.05
C LYS A 67 -3.68 -5.46 -22.68
N ILE A 68 -3.68 -4.42 -23.52
CA ILE A 68 -4.36 -3.15 -23.30
C ILE A 68 -5.84 -3.31 -22.89
N PHE A 69 -6.54 -4.29 -23.47
CA PHE A 69 -7.87 -4.69 -23.05
C PHE A 69 -7.81 -6.07 -22.42
N HIS A 70 -7.63 -6.10 -21.11
CA HIS A 70 -7.65 -7.33 -20.31
C HIS A 70 -8.75 -7.25 -19.24
N SER A 71 -9.32 -8.40 -18.89
CA SER A 71 -10.16 -8.51 -17.69
C SER A 71 -9.29 -8.38 -16.44
N SER A 72 -9.88 -7.86 -15.36
CA SER A 72 -9.24 -7.81 -14.04
C SER A 72 -8.83 -9.22 -13.61
N LEU A 73 -7.56 -9.41 -13.30
CA LEU A 73 -7.03 -10.66 -12.76
C LEU A 73 -7.38 -10.79 -11.27
N ASP A 74 -7.55 -12.01 -10.77
CA ASP A 74 -7.78 -12.25 -9.35
C ASP A 74 -6.49 -11.98 -8.55
N PRO A 75 -6.49 -11.03 -7.59
CA PRO A 75 -5.33 -10.70 -6.77
C PRO A 75 -4.86 -11.87 -5.88
N ASN A 76 -5.73 -12.83 -5.57
CA ASN A 76 -5.41 -13.99 -4.74
C ASN A 76 -4.87 -15.18 -5.55
N SER A 77 -4.91 -15.09 -6.88
CA SER A 77 -4.39 -16.13 -7.76
C SER A 77 -2.87 -16.04 -7.92
N THR A 78 -2.23 -17.14 -8.32
CA THR A 78 -0.80 -17.15 -8.62
C THR A 78 -0.52 -16.17 -9.78
N PRO A 79 0.46 -15.26 -9.64
CA PRO A 79 0.80 -14.31 -10.70
C PRO A 79 1.10 -15.03 -12.02
N PRO A 80 0.73 -14.45 -13.18
CA PRO A 80 1.16 -14.93 -14.48
C PRO A 80 2.66 -15.27 -14.53
N ASN A 81 3.00 -16.49 -14.96
CA ASN A 81 4.36 -17.04 -14.99
C ASN A 81 5.06 -17.17 -13.62
N GLY A 82 4.34 -16.99 -12.52
CA GLY A 82 4.87 -17.10 -11.15
C GLY A 82 5.86 -15.99 -10.76
N ILE A 83 5.86 -14.86 -11.47
CA ILE A 83 6.80 -13.76 -11.26
C ILE A 83 6.02 -12.50 -10.91
N GLY A 84 6.40 -11.80 -9.84
CA GLY A 84 5.82 -10.51 -9.46
C GLY A 84 4.49 -10.61 -8.71
N TYR A 85 3.55 -9.71 -8.97
CA TYR A 85 2.27 -9.66 -8.24
C TYR A 85 1.09 -9.14 -9.09
N THR A 86 -0.12 -9.50 -8.68
CA THR A 86 -1.38 -8.96 -9.19
C THR A 86 -1.91 -7.91 -8.20
N SER A 87 -2.15 -6.68 -8.66
CA SER A 87 -2.74 -5.62 -7.86
C SER A 87 -4.22 -5.89 -7.58
N ILE A 88 -4.78 -5.19 -6.59
CA ILE A 88 -6.18 -5.33 -6.15
C ILE A 88 -7.21 -5.05 -7.25
N ASP A 89 -6.88 -4.20 -8.23
CA ASP A 89 -7.68 -3.87 -9.40
C ASP A 89 -7.39 -4.82 -10.59
N GLY A 90 -6.49 -5.79 -10.40
CA GLY A 90 -6.26 -6.92 -11.29
C GLY A 90 -5.23 -6.68 -12.39
N HIS A 91 -4.29 -5.77 -12.18
CA HIS A 91 -3.14 -5.54 -13.07
C HIS A 91 -1.92 -6.35 -12.60
N HIS A 92 -1.16 -6.90 -13.55
CA HIS A 92 -0.02 -7.76 -13.24
C HIS A 92 1.31 -7.06 -13.49
N PHE A 93 2.16 -6.99 -12.47
CA PHE A 93 3.49 -6.40 -12.53
C PHE A 93 4.56 -7.45 -12.19
N THR A 94 5.74 -7.34 -12.79
CA THR A 94 6.86 -8.27 -12.54
C THR A 94 7.78 -7.85 -11.39
N CYS A 95 7.56 -6.67 -10.81
CA CYS A 95 8.29 -6.19 -9.64
C CYS A 95 7.68 -6.73 -8.33
N ASP A 96 8.34 -6.43 -7.21
CA ASP A 96 7.82 -6.78 -5.89
C ASP A 96 6.52 -6.03 -5.60
N ASN A 97 5.66 -6.64 -4.79
CA ASN A 97 4.39 -6.03 -4.42
C ASN A 97 4.59 -4.89 -3.41
N PRO A 98 4.38 -3.60 -3.79
CA PRO A 98 4.45 -2.49 -2.85
C PRO A 98 3.27 -2.49 -1.86
N THR A 99 2.28 -3.36 -2.08
CA THR A 99 0.98 -3.41 -1.39
C THR A 99 0.86 -4.52 -0.36
N THR A 100 1.96 -5.20 0.01
CA THR A 100 1.90 -6.24 1.05
C THR A 100 1.28 -5.67 2.33
N SER A 101 0.15 -6.25 2.72
CA SER A 101 -0.46 -6.01 4.02
C SER A 101 0.38 -6.70 5.08
N PHE A 102 0.55 -6.03 6.21
CA PHE A 102 1.27 -6.54 7.36
C PHE A 102 0.30 -6.70 8.52
N HIS A 103 0.43 -7.83 9.21
CA HIS A 103 -0.07 -7.96 10.57
C HIS A 103 1.06 -7.60 11.55
N ILE A 104 0.92 -6.50 12.26
CA ILE A 104 1.96 -5.94 13.13
C ILE A 104 1.65 -6.31 14.58
N ILE A 105 2.54 -7.04 15.23
CA ILE A 105 2.35 -7.43 16.64
C ILE A 105 3.25 -6.56 17.52
N PHE A 106 2.63 -5.75 18.38
CA PHE A 106 3.34 -5.03 19.44
C PHE A 106 3.33 -5.89 20.70
N VAL A 107 4.52 -6.18 21.22
CA VAL A 107 4.68 -6.84 22.52
C VAL A 107 5.31 -5.84 23.47
N VAL A 108 4.57 -5.44 24.51
CA VAL A 108 4.92 -4.32 25.39
C VAL A 108 5.01 -4.81 26.83
N ASP A 109 6.16 -4.58 27.46
CA ASP A 109 6.30 -4.79 28.90
C ASP A 109 5.39 -3.82 29.67
N LYS A 110 4.60 -4.32 30.62
CA LYS A 110 3.78 -3.56 31.57
C LYS A 110 4.14 -3.86 33.04
N SER A 111 5.32 -4.42 33.30
CA SER A 111 5.83 -4.71 34.64
C SER A 111 5.85 -3.47 35.54
N SER A 112 6.02 -3.66 36.85
CA SER A 112 6.09 -2.56 37.83
C SER A 112 7.19 -1.55 37.48
N SER A 113 8.28 -2.00 36.85
CA SER A 113 9.37 -1.14 36.40
C SER A 113 8.94 -0.09 35.38
N MET A 114 7.83 -0.33 34.66
CA MET A 114 7.25 0.57 33.67
C MET A 114 6.45 1.72 34.30
N SER A 115 6.28 1.73 35.63
CA SER A 115 5.76 2.88 36.40
C SER A 115 6.81 3.99 36.60
N GLY A 116 8.07 3.74 36.26
CA GLY A 116 9.17 4.71 36.33
C GLY A 116 8.87 6.00 35.55
N ARG A 117 9.37 7.13 36.07
CA ARG A 117 9.10 8.48 35.51
C ARG A 117 10.34 9.17 34.93
N ASP A 118 11.39 8.41 34.67
CA ASP A 118 12.62 8.83 34.00
C ASP A 118 12.46 8.92 32.47
N CYS A 119 11.53 8.17 31.89
CA CYS A 119 11.06 8.36 30.52
C CYS A 119 9.56 8.70 30.55
N ARG A 120 9.15 9.74 29.81
CA ARG A 120 7.77 10.25 29.79
C ARG A 120 7.30 10.52 28.36
N PRO A 121 5.99 10.46 28.07
CA PRO A 121 5.45 10.91 26.81
C PRO A 121 5.77 12.40 26.59
N GLU A 122 6.05 12.77 25.35
CA GLU A 122 6.05 14.18 24.93
C GLU A 122 4.63 14.58 24.51
N PHE A 123 4.17 15.74 24.99
CA PHE A 123 2.83 16.28 24.72
C PHE A 123 2.88 17.39 23.66
N ASP A 124 3.65 17.15 22.60
CA ASP A 124 3.78 18.05 21.45
C ASP A 124 2.49 18.13 20.60
N ASP A 125 1.64 17.12 20.70
CA ASP A 125 0.37 16.97 20.00
C ASP A 125 -0.81 16.94 20.99
N THR A 126 -1.89 17.68 20.69
CA THR A 126 -3.13 17.65 21.47
C THR A 126 -3.74 16.26 21.54
N LYS A 127 -3.47 15.39 20.56
CA LYS A 127 -3.97 14.01 20.54
C LYS A 127 -3.35 13.12 21.61
N LEU A 128 -2.15 13.43 22.09
CA LEU A 128 -1.47 12.65 23.14
C LEU A 128 -1.80 13.14 24.56
N GLU A 129 -2.68 14.14 24.73
CA GLU A 129 -3.02 14.66 26.05
C GLU A 129 -3.63 13.62 27.00
N CYS A 130 -4.32 12.61 26.45
CA CYS A 130 -4.85 11.50 27.25
C CYS A 130 -3.76 10.71 28.01
N LEU A 131 -2.50 10.79 27.56
CA LEU A 131 -1.36 10.15 28.23
C LEU A 131 -0.84 10.93 29.45
N LYS A 132 -1.44 12.07 29.82
CA LYS A 132 -1.10 12.76 31.08
C LYS A 132 -1.33 11.85 32.30
N GLU A 133 -2.35 10.99 32.26
CA GLU A 133 -2.61 9.96 33.27
C GLU A 133 -1.63 8.77 33.22
N HIS A 134 -0.82 8.70 32.16
CA HIS A 134 0.22 7.70 31.91
C HIS A 134 1.61 8.37 31.82
N ASN A 135 1.90 9.34 32.69
CA ASN A 135 3.16 10.07 32.68
C ASN A 135 4.34 9.26 33.26
N ASN A 136 4.64 8.12 32.62
CA ASN A 136 5.63 7.11 32.99
C ASN A 136 6.18 6.40 31.73
N ARG A 137 7.09 5.45 31.91
CA ARG A 137 7.71 4.66 30.82
C ARG A 137 6.67 3.96 29.95
N LEU A 138 5.62 3.39 30.53
CA LEU A 138 4.56 2.72 29.75
C LEU A 138 3.84 3.71 28.83
N GLY A 139 3.51 4.91 29.33
CA GLY A 139 2.94 5.95 28.49
C GLY A 139 3.87 6.40 27.37
N SER A 140 5.19 6.46 27.59
CA SER A 140 6.15 6.70 26.50
C SER A 140 6.04 5.65 25.40
N VAL A 141 5.87 4.38 25.77
CA VAL A 141 5.67 3.30 24.79
C VAL A 141 4.36 3.48 24.03
N TYR A 142 3.26 3.81 24.71
CA TYR A 142 1.98 4.09 24.04
C TYR A 142 2.08 5.28 23.08
N ALA A 143 2.78 6.34 23.45
CA ALA A 143 3.08 7.46 22.54
C ALA A 143 3.90 7.01 21.32
N ALA A 144 4.91 6.16 21.51
CA ALA A 144 5.73 5.64 20.41
C ALA A 144 4.92 4.76 19.44
N VAL A 145 4.06 3.88 19.97
CA VAL A 145 3.15 3.05 19.16
C VAL A 145 2.19 3.95 18.37
N TYR A 146 1.58 4.94 19.01
CA TYR A 146 0.71 5.90 18.33
C TYR A 146 1.43 6.67 17.21
N LYS A 147 2.62 7.21 17.49
CA LYS A 147 3.44 7.92 16.50
C LYS A 147 3.85 6.99 15.34
N PHE A 148 4.15 5.72 15.62
CA PHE A 148 4.43 4.72 14.60
C PHE A 148 3.22 4.49 13.68
N ILE A 149 2.04 4.22 14.24
CA ILE A 149 0.82 3.96 13.45
C ILE A 149 0.48 5.18 12.60
N THR A 150 0.50 6.38 13.20
CA THR A 150 0.22 7.63 12.49
C THR A 150 1.19 7.85 11.33
N LYS A 151 2.49 7.66 11.56
CA LYS A 151 3.52 7.80 10.51
C LYS A 151 3.34 6.76 9.40
N ARG A 152 2.97 5.53 9.76
CA ARG A 152 2.71 4.45 8.81
C ARG A 152 1.49 4.73 7.94
N ASN A 153 0.39 5.18 8.52
CA ASN A 153 -0.81 5.57 7.77
C ASN A 153 -0.52 6.74 6.82
N ASN A 154 0.22 7.74 7.29
CA ASN A 154 0.63 8.89 6.48
C ASN A 154 1.58 8.52 5.34
N PHE A 155 2.33 7.43 5.46
CA PHE A 155 3.15 6.88 4.39
C PHE A 155 2.28 6.08 3.40
N ARG A 156 1.28 5.34 3.90
CA ARG A 156 0.41 4.46 3.12
C ARG A 156 -0.94 5.11 2.74
N LYS A 157 -0.97 6.41 2.41
CA LYS A 157 -2.16 7.28 2.19
C LYS A 157 -3.35 6.72 1.37
N THR A 158 -3.21 5.58 0.70
CA THR A 158 -4.22 4.95 -0.15
C THR A 158 -4.55 3.49 0.21
N ARG A 159 -3.98 2.93 1.29
CA ARG A 159 -4.06 1.47 1.57
C ARG A 159 -4.18 1.16 3.05
N ASP A 160 -5.41 1.00 3.49
CA ASP A 160 -5.75 0.63 4.85
C ASP A 160 -5.97 -0.89 4.95
N VAL A 161 -4.89 -1.66 4.77
CA VAL A 161 -4.92 -3.13 4.82
C VAL A 161 -4.07 -3.72 5.94
N ASP A 162 -3.31 -2.88 6.66
CA ASP A 162 -2.53 -3.36 7.79
C ASP A 162 -3.42 -3.54 9.01
N THR A 163 -3.16 -4.62 9.73
CA THR A 163 -3.77 -4.86 11.04
C THR A 163 -2.70 -4.91 12.11
N ASN A 164 -3.09 -4.71 13.36
CA ASN A 164 -2.20 -4.87 14.49
C ASN A 164 -2.85 -5.63 15.64
N SER A 165 -1.98 -6.20 16.47
CA SER A 165 -2.33 -6.77 17.77
C SER A 165 -1.40 -6.18 18.81
N LEU A 166 -1.92 -5.94 20.02
CA LEU A 166 -1.11 -5.51 21.15
C LEU A 166 -1.19 -6.54 22.25
N ILE A 167 -0.02 -7.05 22.62
CA ILE A 167 0.16 -7.99 23.72
C ILE A 167 0.95 -7.26 24.80
N LEU A 168 0.36 -7.18 25.98
CA LEU A 168 1.01 -6.66 27.17
C LEU A 168 1.61 -7.83 27.96
N PHE A 169 2.80 -7.65 28.49
CA PHE A 169 3.50 -8.71 29.21
C PHE A 169 4.02 -8.24 30.56
N ASP A 170 3.90 -9.09 31.57
CA ASP A 170 4.55 -8.93 32.88
C ASP A 170 5.02 -10.30 33.43
N HIS A 171 4.19 -10.96 34.26
CA HIS A 171 4.27 -12.36 34.66
C HIS A 171 3.46 -13.27 33.74
N SER A 172 2.54 -12.71 32.94
CA SER A 172 1.77 -13.44 31.92
C SER A 172 1.48 -12.53 30.72
N ALA A 173 1.16 -13.13 29.58
CA ALA A 173 0.74 -12.38 28.40
C ALA A 173 -0.76 -12.03 28.51
N LEU A 174 -1.07 -10.77 28.24
CA LEU A 174 -2.43 -10.23 28.17
C LEU A 174 -2.63 -9.62 26.78
N VAL A 175 -3.58 -10.14 26.01
CA VAL A 175 -3.94 -9.56 24.71
C VAL A 175 -4.83 -8.34 24.97
N ALA A 176 -4.32 -7.14 24.67
CA ALA A 176 -5.06 -5.90 24.85
C ALA A 176 -6.10 -5.69 23.74
N TYR A 177 -5.73 -6.05 22.52
CA TYR A 177 -6.58 -6.17 21.33
C TYR A 177 -5.86 -7.02 20.28
N GLU A 178 -6.62 -7.58 19.33
CA GLU A 178 -6.08 -8.40 18.24
C GLU A 178 -6.67 -8.00 16.89
N ASN A 179 -5.85 -8.10 15.84
CA ASN A 179 -6.23 -7.92 14.45
C ASN A 179 -7.06 -6.65 14.16
N GLU A 180 -6.74 -5.56 14.83
CA GLU A 180 -7.41 -4.28 14.67
C GLU A 180 -6.80 -3.50 13.50
N SER A 181 -7.63 -2.76 12.77
CA SER A 181 -7.15 -1.91 11.68
C SER A 181 -6.29 -0.76 12.20
N LEU A 182 -5.24 -0.41 11.46
CA LEU A 182 -4.45 0.79 11.75
C LEU A 182 -5.19 2.10 11.42
N SER A 183 -6.33 2.05 10.71
CA SER A 183 -7.12 3.20 10.23
C SER A 183 -7.34 4.33 11.24
N ASN A 184 -7.57 3.96 12.50
CA ASN A 184 -7.94 4.89 13.55
C ASN A 184 -6.96 4.81 14.73
N PRO A 185 -5.83 5.54 14.67
CA PRO A 185 -4.83 5.57 15.73
C PRO A 185 -5.41 6.05 17.08
N ASP A 186 -6.38 6.95 17.05
CA ASP A 186 -7.00 7.54 18.25
C ASP A 186 -7.80 6.46 19.02
N ALA A 187 -8.62 5.65 18.32
CA ALA A 187 -9.36 4.55 18.92
C ALA A 187 -8.44 3.44 19.47
N LEU A 188 -7.31 3.18 18.82
CA LEU A 188 -6.31 2.24 19.34
C LEU A 188 -5.66 2.78 20.61
N LEU A 189 -5.33 4.08 20.65
CA LEU A 189 -4.80 4.73 21.85
C LEU A 189 -5.76 4.65 23.03
N GLU A 190 -7.06 4.88 22.80
CA GLU A 190 -8.10 4.72 23.81
C GLU A 190 -8.17 3.29 24.38
N LYS A 191 -7.87 2.27 23.58
CA LYS A 191 -7.77 0.88 24.06
C LYS A 191 -6.49 0.69 24.89
N MET A 192 -5.36 1.25 24.47
CA MET A 192 -4.07 1.13 25.16
C MET A 192 -4.10 1.75 26.56
N ILE A 193 -4.64 2.95 26.71
CA ILE A 193 -4.63 3.69 27.99
C ILE A 193 -5.48 3.04 29.09
N LYS A 194 -6.31 2.04 28.76
CA LYS A 194 -7.03 1.27 29.78
C LYS A 194 -6.09 0.44 30.67
N TYR A 195 -4.87 0.19 30.22
CA TYR A 195 -3.89 -0.65 30.90
C TYR A 195 -2.81 0.19 31.57
N LYS A 196 -2.60 -0.04 32.86
CA LYS A 196 -1.57 0.61 33.68
C LYS A 196 -0.41 -0.36 33.93
N PRO A 197 0.77 0.15 34.31
CA PRO A 197 1.84 -0.70 34.82
C PRO A 197 1.33 -1.52 36.01
N THR A 198 1.86 -2.72 36.14
CA THR A 198 1.45 -3.66 37.19
C THR A 198 2.15 -3.26 38.48
N GLY A 199 1.44 -2.56 39.36
CA GLY A 199 1.96 -2.05 40.64
C GLY A 199 0.85 -1.56 41.55
#